data_AF-J9FJY8-F1
#
_entry.id   AF-J9FJY8-F1
#
_cell.length_a   1.000
_cell.length_b   1.000
_cell.length_c   1.000
_cell.angle_alpha   90.00
_cell.angle_beta   90.00
_cell.angle_gamma   90.00
#
_symmetry.space_group_name_H-M   'P 1'
#
loop_
_entity.id
_entity.type
_entity.pdbx_description
1 polymer ?
#
loop_
_entity_poly.entity_id
_entity_poly.type
_entity_poly.pdbx_seq_one_letter_code
_entity_poly.pdbx_strand_id
1 'polypeptide(L)'
;KEHMGLTSWENAPDGKIVKSDVSIAKNYLTEKELSFLERIVSLYLDYAELQAERHIPMSMEDWAKRLDGFLEFNGTEILTGPGKISAEQAKLHAETEFEN
;
A
#
# COMPACT_ATOMS: atom_id res chain seq x y z
N LYS A 1 -2.84 19.01 -8.60
CA LYS A 1 -1.98 18.08 -9.39
C LYS A 1 -2.79 17.61 -10.58
N GLU A 2 -2.15 17.34 -11.71
CA GLU A 2 -2.81 16.64 -12.83
C GLU A 2 -3.32 15.27 -12.34
N HIS A 3 -4.52 14.87 -12.77
CA HIS A 3 -5.20 13.63 -12.35
C HIS A 3 -5.22 13.37 -10.83
N MET A 4 -5.27 14.40 -9.98
CA MET A 4 -5.20 14.26 -8.51
C MET A 4 -3.92 13.61 -7.98
N GLY A 5 -2.90 13.41 -8.84
CA GLY A 5 -1.68 12.67 -8.51
C GLY A 5 -1.81 11.15 -8.65
N LEU A 6 -2.91 10.65 -9.25
CA LEU A 6 -3.03 9.25 -9.66
C LEU A 6 -2.05 8.97 -10.82
N THR A 7 -1.42 7.81 -10.78
CA THR A 7 -0.53 7.28 -11.81
C THR A 7 -1.22 6.22 -12.68
N SER A 8 -2.26 5.57 -12.15
CA SER A 8 -3.10 4.60 -12.86
C SER A 8 -4.52 4.57 -12.29
N TRP A 9 -5.54 4.30 -13.10
CA TRP A 9 -6.93 4.11 -12.67
C TRP A 9 -7.65 3.16 -13.63
N GLU A 10 -8.84 2.67 -13.27
CA GLU A 10 -9.52 1.58 -13.99
C GLU A 10 -9.67 1.82 -15.50
N ASN A 11 -9.95 3.06 -15.90
CA ASN A 11 -10.15 3.45 -17.30
C ASN A 11 -8.98 4.26 -17.90
N ALA A 12 -7.79 4.21 -17.30
CA ALA A 12 -6.63 4.94 -17.83
C ALA A 12 -6.19 4.44 -19.23
N PRO A 13 -5.59 5.29 -20.09
CA PRO A 13 -5.34 6.72 -19.90
C PRO A 13 -6.52 7.62 -20.36
N ASP A 14 -7.43 7.11 -21.19
CA ASP A 14 -8.42 7.92 -21.92
C ASP A 14 -9.81 8.00 -21.25
N GLY A 15 -10.02 7.26 -20.18
CA GLY A 15 -11.30 7.18 -19.48
C GLY A 15 -11.34 7.98 -18.19
N LYS A 16 -12.57 8.27 -17.74
CA LYS A 16 -12.81 9.08 -16.54
C LYS A 16 -12.30 8.34 -15.30
N ILE A 17 -11.51 9.03 -14.47
CA ILE A 17 -11.24 8.62 -13.09
C ILE A 17 -12.59 8.51 -12.38
N VAL A 18 -12.81 7.53 -11.51
CA VAL A 18 -14.04 7.42 -10.70
C VAL A 18 -13.71 7.44 -9.21
N LYS A 19 -14.73 7.68 -8.37
CA LYS A 19 -14.58 7.78 -6.90
C LYS A 19 -13.92 6.55 -6.25
N SER A 20 -14.09 5.36 -6.84
CA SER A 20 -13.42 4.15 -6.39
C SER A 20 -11.91 4.18 -6.63
N ASP A 21 -11.44 4.82 -7.70
CA ASP A 21 -10.02 4.87 -8.06
C ASP A 21 -9.19 5.68 -7.07
N VAL A 22 -9.76 6.77 -6.53
CA VAL A 22 -9.08 7.65 -5.55
C VAL A 22 -8.95 7.04 -4.16
N SER A 23 -9.71 5.98 -3.87
CA SER A 23 -9.60 5.25 -2.60
C SER A 23 -8.51 4.17 -2.61
N ILE A 24 -7.93 3.88 -3.78
CA ILE A 24 -6.98 2.79 -3.96
C ILE A 24 -5.56 3.33 -3.86
N ALA A 25 -4.83 3.01 -2.78
CA ALA A 25 -3.48 3.53 -2.54
C ALA A 25 -2.48 3.19 -3.67
N LYS A 26 -2.56 1.99 -4.26
CA LYS A 26 -1.67 1.58 -5.38
C LYS A 26 -1.83 2.46 -6.62
N ASN A 27 -2.98 3.09 -6.81
CA ASN A 27 -3.25 3.95 -7.96
C ASN A 27 -2.46 5.27 -7.93
N TYR A 28 -1.79 5.57 -6.81
CA TYR A 28 -0.89 6.70 -6.64
C TYR A 28 0.59 6.32 -6.77
N LEU A 29 0.90 5.03 -7.00
CA LEU A 29 2.28 4.54 -7.11
C LEU A 29 2.73 4.56 -8.57
N THR A 30 3.92 5.06 -8.83
CA THR A 30 4.58 4.93 -10.13
C THR A 30 4.88 3.46 -10.44
N GLU A 31 5.13 3.12 -11.72
CA GLU A 31 5.50 1.75 -12.11
C GLU A 31 6.69 1.20 -11.31
N LYS A 32 7.67 2.07 -11.01
CA LYS A 32 8.83 1.71 -10.20
C LYS A 32 8.44 1.37 -8.76
N GLU A 33 7.57 2.16 -8.16
CA GLU A 33 7.08 1.92 -6.78
C GLU A 33 6.17 0.69 -6.72
N LEU A 34 5.35 0.47 -7.75
CA LEU A 34 4.51 -0.73 -7.86
C LEU A 34 5.37 -2.00 -8.00
N SER A 35 6.38 -1.98 -8.87
CA SER A 35 7.32 -3.12 -9.02
C SER A 35 8.11 -3.38 -7.73
N PHE A 36 8.46 -2.33 -6.99
CA PHE A 36 9.08 -2.47 -5.68
C PHE A 36 8.11 -3.09 -4.65
N LEU A 37 6.85 -2.64 -4.63
CA LEU A 37 5.80 -3.18 -3.77
C LEU A 37 5.54 -4.67 -4.06
N GLU A 38 5.48 -5.07 -5.33
CA GLU A 38 5.32 -6.47 -5.72
C GLU A 38 6.47 -7.33 -5.18
N ARG A 39 7.72 -6.89 -5.37
CA ARG A 39 8.90 -7.61 -4.89
C ARG A 39 8.93 -7.76 -3.38
N ILE A 40 8.60 -6.70 -2.63
CA ILE A 40 8.64 -6.75 -1.16
C ILE A 40 7.54 -7.65 -0.61
N VAL A 41 6.35 -7.64 -1.23
CA VAL A 41 5.25 -8.54 -0.87
C VAL A 41 5.62 -10.01 -1.15
N SER A 42 6.17 -10.31 -2.33
CA SER A 42 6.63 -11.67 -2.65
C SER A 42 7.65 -12.20 -1.65
N LEU A 43 8.69 -11.41 -1.35
CA LEU A 43 9.71 -11.81 -0.37
C LEU A 43 9.12 -12.06 1.03
N TYR A 44 8.12 -11.26 1.43
CA TYR A 44 7.45 -11.44 2.72
C TYR A 44 6.61 -12.73 2.77
N LEU A 45 5.93 -13.07 1.66
CA LEU A 45 5.19 -14.33 1.53
C LEU A 45 6.12 -15.54 1.54
N ASP A 46 7.24 -15.49 0.82
CA ASP A 46 8.25 -16.56 0.85
C ASP A 46 8.79 -16.76 2.28
N TYR A 47 9.07 -15.66 2.98
CA TYR A 47 9.46 -15.70 4.38
C TYR A 47 8.37 -16.35 5.25
N ALA A 48 7.10 -16.04 5.00
CA ALA A 48 5.99 -16.61 5.73
C ALA A 48 5.85 -18.13 5.51
N GLU A 49 6.00 -18.57 4.27
CA GLU A 49 6.00 -19.98 3.88
C GLU A 49 7.12 -20.75 4.59
N LEU A 50 8.34 -20.22 4.63
CA LEU A 50 9.46 -20.83 5.36
C LEU A 50 9.18 -21.00 6.87
N GLN A 51 8.48 -20.06 7.51
CA GLN A 51 8.09 -20.21 8.91
C GLN A 51 7.03 -21.31 9.08
N ALA A 52 6.09 -21.40 8.14
CA ALA A 52 5.05 -22.43 8.12
C ALA A 52 5.65 -23.83 7.93
N GLU A 53 6.56 -24.02 6.97
CA GLU A 53 7.28 -25.29 6.74
C GLU A 53 8.05 -25.77 7.98
N ARG A 54 8.62 -24.82 8.73
CA ARG A 54 9.35 -25.10 9.97
C ARG A 54 8.43 -25.35 11.17
N HIS A 55 7.11 -25.33 10.97
CA HIS A 55 6.09 -25.51 12.00
C HIS A 55 6.27 -24.52 13.17
N ILE A 56 6.70 -23.29 12.87
CA ILE A 56 6.84 -22.23 13.86
C ILE A 56 5.47 -21.54 13.97
N PRO A 57 4.72 -21.73 15.08
CA PRO A 57 3.44 -21.08 15.24
C PRO A 57 3.66 -19.57 15.40
N MET A 58 2.90 -18.77 14.66
CA MET A 58 2.93 -17.32 14.77
C MET A 58 1.51 -16.77 14.79
N SER A 59 1.26 -15.84 15.71
CA SER A 59 0.00 -15.11 15.79
C SER A 59 -0.03 -13.96 14.78
N MET A 60 -1.22 -13.39 14.53
CA MET A 60 -1.34 -12.19 13.69
C MET A 60 -0.54 -11.00 14.24
N GLU A 61 -0.38 -10.89 15.55
CA GLU A 61 0.46 -9.86 16.18
C GLU A 61 1.95 -10.08 15.87
N ASP A 62 2.40 -11.33 15.87
CA ASP A 62 3.79 -11.67 15.52
C ASP A 62 4.09 -11.34 14.06
N TRP A 63 3.14 -11.62 13.17
CA TRP A 63 3.24 -11.24 11.75
C TRP A 63 3.33 -9.72 11.58
N ALA A 64 2.51 -8.94 12.28
CA ALA A 64 2.58 -7.49 12.22
C ALA A 64 3.97 -6.96 12.66
N LYS A 65 4.49 -7.44 13.80
CA LYS A 65 5.82 -7.05 14.29
C LYS A 65 6.94 -7.45 13.33
N ARG A 66 6.85 -8.62 12.70
CA ARG A 66 7.86 -9.08 11.74
C ARG A 66 7.80 -8.30 10.43
N LEU A 67 6.60 -7.91 9.98
CA LEU A 67 6.44 -7.07 8.80
C LEU A 67 7.14 -5.72 9.01
N ASP A 68 6.96 -5.09 10.17
CA ASP A 68 7.65 -3.86 10.52
C ASP A 68 9.17 -4.03 10.39
N GLY A 69 9.76 -5.01 11.10
CA GLY A 69 11.21 -5.28 10.99
C GLY A 69 11.67 -5.66 9.59
N PHE A 70 10.82 -6.32 8.80
CA PHE A 70 11.11 -6.68 7.41
C PHE A 70 11.16 -5.43 6.50
N LEU A 71 10.24 -4.49 6.69
CA LEU A 71 10.22 -3.22 5.99
C LEU A 71 11.46 -2.38 6.33
N GLU A 72 11.81 -2.27 7.62
CA GLU A 72 13.03 -1.60 8.08
C GLU A 72 14.30 -2.21 7.46
N PHE A 73 14.42 -3.54 7.49
CA PHE A 73 15.58 -4.25 6.94
C PHE A 73 15.77 -4.02 5.44
N ASN A 74 14.68 -3.93 4.69
CA ASN A 74 14.70 -3.68 3.25
C ASN A 74 14.84 -2.19 2.89
N GLY A 75 15.13 -1.32 3.88
CA GLY A 75 15.40 0.10 3.67
C GLY A 75 14.16 0.94 3.39
N THR A 76 12.97 0.45 3.77
CA THR A 76 11.74 1.26 3.73
C THR A 76 11.55 1.98 5.06
N GLU A 77 11.12 3.24 5.00
CA GLU A 77 10.77 3.99 6.20
C GLU A 77 9.43 3.46 6.74
N ILE A 78 9.45 2.96 7.97
CA ILE A 78 8.21 2.65 8.67
C ILE A 78 7.56 3.97 9.08
N LEU A 79 6.25 4.07 8.87
CA LEU A 79 5.44 5.14 9.42
C LEU A 79 5.46 5.07 10.96
N THR A 80 6.35 5.84 11.58
CA THR A 80 6.41 5.95 13.03
C THR A 80 5.30 6.88 13.52
N GLY A 81 4.18 6.27 13.91
CA GLY A 81 2.99 6.96 14.43
C GLY A 81 1.80 6.95 13.45
N PRO A 82 0.61 7.39 13.87
CA PRO A 82 -0.63 7.28 13.10
C PRO A 82 -0.69 8.18 11.85
N GLY A 83 0.43 8.77 11.43
CA GLY A 83 0.44 9.90 10.50
C GLY A 83 -0.22 11.14 11.11
N LYS A 84 -0.29 12.22 10.32
CA LYS A 84 -1.07 13.43 10.70
C LYS A 84 -2.52 13.38 10.23
N ILE A 85 -2.83 12.45 9.32
CA ILE A 85 -4.10 12.34 8.63
C ILE A 85 -4.52 10.88 8.69
N SER A 86 -5.73 10.60 9.18
CA SER A 86 -6.25 9.24 9.19
C SER A 86 -6.56 8.76 7.76
N ALA A 87 -6.56 7.45 7.54
CA ALA A 87 -6.96 6.88 6.26
C ALA A 87 -8.38 7.33 5.84
N GLU A 88 -9.28 7.47 6.80
CA GLU A 88 -10.64 7.97 6.58
C GLU A 88 -10.68 9.43 6.14
N GLN A 89 -9.88 10.30 6.77
CA GLN A 89 -9.76 11.71 6.38
C GLN A 89 -9.12 11.86 4.99
N ALA A 90 -8.09 11.08 4.70
CA ALA A 90 -7.45 11.07 3.38
C ALA A 90 -8.43 10.62 2.29
N LYS A 91 -9.21 9.56 2.57
CA LYS A 91 -10.25 9.07 1.67
C LYS A 91 -11.35 10.12 1.46
N LEU A 92 -11.90 10.70 2.53
CA LEU A 92 -12.95 11.71 2.44
C LEU A 92 -12.48 12.92 1.61
N HIS A 93 -11.26 13.39 1.84
CA HIS A 93 -10.69 14.48 1.06
C HIS A 93 -10.60 14.13 -0.43
N ALA A 94 -10.04 12.97 -0.76
CA ALA A 94 -9.92 12.51 -2.14
C ALA A 94 -11.29 12.31 -2.83
N GLU A 95 -12.29 11.87 -2.08
CA GLU A 95 -13.67 11.72 -2.54
C GLU A 95 -14.37 13.06 -2.79
N THR A 96 -14.20 14.06 -1.91
CA THR A 96 -14.81 15.39 -2.08
C THR A 96 -14.28 16.16 -3.29
N GLU A 97 -13.02 15.90 -3.67
CA GLU A 97 -12.43 16.47 -4.89
C GLU A 97 -13.05 15.88 -6.17
N PHE A 98 -13.78 14.75 -6.07
CA PHE A 98 -14.48 14.11 -7.20
C PHE A 98 -15.97 14.50 -7.29
N GLU A 99 -16.55 15.02 -6.21
CA GLU A 99 -17.95 15.47 -6.17
C GLU A 99 -18.17 16.91 -6.68
N ASN A 100 -17.09 17.62 -7.04
CA ASN A 100 -17.14 18.97 -7.64
C ASN A 100 -17.02 18.98 -9.17
#